data_AF-A0A851TSL6-F1
#
_entry.id   AF-A0A851TSL6-F1
#
_cell.length_a   1.000
_cell.length_b   1.000
_cell.length_c   1.000
_cell.angle_alpha   90.00
_cell.angle_beta   90.00
_cell.angle_gamma   90.00
#
_symmetry.space_group_name_H-M   'P 1'
#
loop_
_entity.id
_entity.type
_entity.pdbx_description
1 polymer ?
#
loop_
_entity_poly.entity_id
_entity_poly.type
_entity_poly.pdbx_seq_one_letter_code
_entity_poly.pdbx_strand_id
1 'polypeptide(L)'
;SAIHGRGLFCKRNIDAGEMVIEYSGMVIRSVLSDQREKRYDSKGIGCYMFRIDDLEVVDATMHGSAARFINHSCEPNCYSRVIHVEGHKRIVIFALRRIRRGEELTYDYKFPIEEPAAKLPCNCGAKRCRRFLN
;
A
#
# COMPACT_ATOMS: atom_id res chain seq x y z
N SER A 1 11.81 6.75 -7.20
CA SER A 1 11.67 6.92 -5.74
C SER A 1 12.99 6.55 -5.11
N ALA A 2 13.37 7.20 -4.00
CA ALA A 2 14.55 6.82 -3.24
C ALA A 2 14.35 5.53 -2.43
N ILE A 3 13.09 5.10 -2.25
CA ILE A 3 12.72 3.90 -1.49
C ILE A 3 12.74 2.67 -2.40
N HIS A 4 11.91 2.67 -3.44
CA HIS A 4 11.83 1.56 -4.39
C HIS A 4 11.15 1.98 -5.69
N GLY A 5 11.74 1.60 -6.84
CA GLY A 5 11.17 1.80 -8.18
C GLY A 5 10.47 3.16 -8.38
N ARG A 6 9.17 3.10 -8.67
CA ARG A 6 8.29 4.27 -8.77
C ARG A 6 7.64 4.56 -7.41
N GLY A 7 7.54 5.84 -7.07
CA GLY A 7 6.83 6.32 -5.88
C GLY A 7 5.74 7.31 -6.25
N LEU A 8 4.82 7.58 -5.33
CA LEU A 8 3.77 8.58 -5.50
C LEU A 8 4.12 9.85 -4.72
N PHE A 9 4.18 10.99 -5.41
CA PHE A 9 4.62 12.26 -4.84
C PHE A 9 3.49 13.27 -4.83
N CYS A 10 3.43 14.06 -3.76
CA CYS A 10 2.38 15.05 -3.60
C CYS A 10 2.61 16.27 -4.51
N LYS A 11 1.58 16.69 -5.28
CA LYS A 11 1.67 17.87 -6.17
C LYS A 11 1.16 19.17 -5.55
N ARG A 12 0.57 19.10 -4.36
CA ARG A 12 0.08 20.25 -3.57
C ARG A 12 0.40 20.04 -2.09
N ASN A 13 0.06 21.00 -1.24
CA ASN A 13 0.05 20.73 0.20
C ASN A 13 -1.23 19.93 0.54
N ILE A 14 -1.10 18.98 1.45
CA ILE A 14 -2.20 18.17 2.01
C ILE A 14 -2.17 18.35 3.52
N ASP A 15 -3.31 18.64 4.11
CA ASP A 15 -3.41 18.84 5.57
C ASP A 15 -3.62 17.50 6.31
N ALA A 16 -3.31 17.50 7.61
CA ALA A 16 -3.46 16.30 8.43
C ALA A 16 -4.93 15.84 8.47
N GLY A 17 -5.15 14.53 8.34
CA GLY A 17 -6.48 13.93 8.31
C GLY A 17 -7.20 14.04 6.96
N GLU A 18 -6.64 14.77 5.99
CA GLU A 18 -7.24 14.90 4.66
C GLU A 18 -7.18 13.58 3.88
N MET A 19 -8.23 13.31 3.10
CA MET A 19 -8.25 12.21 2.14
C MET A 19 -7.22 12.46 1.03
N VAL A 20 -6.32 11.50 0.82
CA VAL A 20 -5.24 11.61 -0.17
C VAL A 20 -5.68 10.95 -1.48
N ILE A 21 -6.00 9.66 -1.44
CA ILE A 21 -6.35 8.86 -2.61
C ILE A 21 -7.02 7.54 -2.19
N GLU A 22 -7.93 7.03 -3.01
CA GLU A 22 -8.46 5.67 -2.87
C GLU A 22 -7.46 4.65 -3.48
N TYR A 23 -7.24 3.56 -2.76
CA TYR A 23 -6.61 2.36 -3.32
C TYR A 23 -7.67 1.55 -4.07
N SER A 24 -7.90 1.94 -5.33
CA SER A 24 -8.90 1.33 -6.20
C SER A 24 -8.29 0.17 -7.00
N GLY A 25 -9.08 -0.88 -7.21
CA GLY A 25 -8.73 -2.04 -8.02
C GLY A 25 -9.89 -3.03 -8.09
N MET A 26 -9.62 -4.26 -8.50
CA MET A 26 -10.63 -5.32 -8.55
C MET A 26 -10.83 -5.93 -7.16
N VAL A 27 -12.03 -5.83 -6.60
CA VAL A 27 -12.36 -6.53 -5.34
C VAL A 27 -12.54 -8.02 -5.63
N ILE A 28 -11.81 -8.85 -4.92
CA ILE A 28 -11.84 -10.31 -5.02
C ILE A 28 -11.98 -10.94 -3.65
N ARG A 29 -12.47 -12.18 -3.60
CA ARG A 29 -12.46 -12.97 -2.36
C ARG A 29 -11.03 -13.31 -1.96
N SER A 30 -10.72 -13.26 -0.66
CA SER A 30 -9.37 -13.53 -0.13
C SER A 30 -8.85 -14.92 -0.51
N VAL A 31 -9.72 -15.92 -0.65
CA VAL A 31 -9.31 -17.29 -1.07
C VAL A 31 -8.71 -17.36 -2.48
N LEU A 32 -8.83 -16.29 -3.28
CA LEU A 32 -8.26 -16.20 -4.62
C LEU A 32 -6.90 -15.50 -4.66
N SER A 33 -6.42 -14.93 -3.54
CA SER A 33 -5.16 -14.15 -3.52
C SER A 33 -3.97 -15.00 -3.95
N ASP A 34 -3.77 -16.15 -3.32
CA ASP A 34 -2.57 -16.98 -3.50
C ASP A 34 -2.51 -17.56 -4.91
N GLN A 35 -3.67 -17.92 -5.47
CA GLN A 35 -3.77 -18.40 -6.84
C GLN A 35 -3.35 -17.30 -7.83
N ARG A 36 -3.77 -16.06 -7.59
CA ARG A 36 -3.42 -14.91 -8.44
C ARG A 36 -1.97 -14.50 -8.27
N GLU A 37 -1.45 -14.49 -7.06
CA GLU A 37 -0.05 -14.19 -6.76
C GLU A 37 0.88 -15.15 -7.51
N LYS A 38 0.67 -16.47 -7.41
CA LYS A 38 1.43 -17.49 -8.18
C LYS A 38 1.33 -17.27 -9.69
N ARG A 39 0.16 -16.86 -10.18
CA ARG A 39 -0.04 -16.55 -11.61
C ARG A 39 0.71 -15.29 -12.04
N TYR A 40 0.82 -14.28 -11.18
CA TYR A 40 1.57 -13.06 -11.47
C TYR A 40 3.07 -13.33 -11.41
N ASP A 41 3.53 -14.07 -10.40
CA ASP A 41 4.93 -14.46 -10.23
C ASP A 41 5.46 -15.30 -11.41
N SER A 42 4.70 -16.32 -11.85
CA SER A 42 5.05 -17.12 -13.05
C SER A 42 5.14 -16.31 -14.35
N LYS A 43 4.62 -15.07 -14.37
CA LYS A 43 4.69 -14.15 -15.50
C LYS A 43 5.66 -12.98 -15.27
N GLY A 44 6.36 -12.94 -14.13
CA GLY A 44 7.22 -11.82 -13.73
C GLY A 44 6.45 -10.51 -13.52
N ILE A 45 5.16 -10.58 -13.18
CA ILE A 45 4.31 -9.43 -12.92
C ILE A 45 4.30 -9.16 -11.41
N GLY A 46 4.53 -7.91 -10.99
CA GLY A 46 4.46 -7.54 -9.58
C GLY A 46 3.04 -7.69 -9.02
N CYS A 47 2.92 -8.11 -7.77
CA CYS A 47 1.66 -8.29 -7.06
C CYS A 47 1.26 -7.01 -6.30
N TYR A 48 0.07 -6.48 -6.57
CA TYR A 48 -0.45 -5.29 -5.90
C TYR A 48 -1.80 -5.61 -5.27
N MET A 49 -1.77 -6.24 -4.10
CA MET A 49 -2.96 -6.63 -3.36
C MET A 49 -3.02 -5.94 -2.00
N PHE A 50 -4.20 -5.45 -1.64
CA PHE A 50 -4.47 -4.81 -0.36
C PHE A 50 -5.68 -5.47 0.29
N ARG A 51 -5.47 -6.13 1.44
CA ARG A 51 -6.53 -6.75 2.23
C ARG A 51 -7.52 -5.71 2.77
N ILE A 52 -8.80 -5.85 2.44
CA ILE A 52 -9.89 -5.08 3.06
C ILE A 52 -10.18 -5.68 4.43
N ASP A 53 -10.41 -7.00 4.45
CA ASP A 53 -10.66 -7.81 5.63
C ASP A 53 -10.32 -9.29 5.35
N ASP A 54 -10.81 -10.22 6.18
CA ASP A 54 -10.53 -11.65 6.04
C ASP A 54 -11.20 -12.29 4.81
N LEU A 55 -12.24 -11.66 4.26
CA LEU A 55 -13.04 -12.17 3.15
C LEU A 55 -12.70 -11.49 1.82
N GLU A 56 -12.29 -10.23 1.83
CA GLU A 56 -12.13 -9.41 0.63
C GLU A 56 -10.74 -8.76 0.51
N VAL A 57 -10.24 -8.68 -0.73
CA VAL A 57 -8.95 -8.09 -1.10
C VAL A 57 -9.16 -7.21 -2.33
N VAL A 58 -8.53 -6.04 -2.37
CA VAL A 58 -8.41 -5.21 -3.58
C VAL A 58 -7.15 -5.63 -4.34
N ASP A 59 -7.32 -6.17 -5.55
CA ASP A 59 -6.24 -6.48 -6.49
C ASP A 59 -6.10 -5.36 -7.54
N ALA A 60 -5.04 -4.57 -7.39
CA ALA A 60 -4.66 -3.45 -8.24
C ALA A 60 -3.60 -3.81 -9.30
N THR A 61 -3.31 -5.10 -9.48
CA THR A 61 -2.21 -5.56 -10.34
C THR A 61 -2.47 -5.23 -11.81
N MET A 62 -3.62 -5.67 -12.32
CA MET A 62 -4.02 -5.45 -13.72
C MET A 62 -4.90 -4.21 -13.89
N HIS A 63 -5.73 -3.90 -12.89
CA HIS A 63 -6.66 -2.77 -12.91
C HIS A 63 -6.54 -2.04 -11.58
N GLY A 64 -6.02 -0.81 -11.55
CA GLY A 64 -5.85 -0.09 -10.30
C GLY A 64 -5.59 1.40 -10.46
N SER A 65 -5.55 2.11 -9.34
CA SER A 65 -5.27 3.55 -9.30
C SER A 65 -3.76 3.84 -9.15
N ALA A 66 -3.40 5.13 -9.16
CA ALA A 66 -2.03 5.56 -8.85
C ALA A 66 -1.58 5.18 -7.41
N ALA A 67 -2.52 4.84 -6.52
CA ALA A 67 -2.22 4.47 -5.14
C ALA A 67 -1.36 3.20 -5.03
N ARG A 68 -1.31 2.34 -6.06
CA ARG A 68 -0.41 1.17 -6.10
C ARG A 68 1.08 1.51 -6.08
N PHE A 69 1.43 2.78 -6.31
CA PHE A 69 2.81 3.29 -6.26
C PHE A 69 3.15 3.99 -4.95
N ILE A 70 2.28 3.97 -3.94
CA ILE A 70 2.60 4.49 -2.61
C ILE A 70 3.48 3.47 -1.91
N ASN A 71 4.73 3.84 -1.65
CA ASN A 71 5.71 2.95 -1.02
C ASN A 71 5.49 2.81 0.49
N HIS A 72 6.16 1.81 1.07
CA HIS A 72 6.22 1.65 2.51
C HIS A 72 7.21 2.63 3.17
N SER A 73 6.85 3.10 4.37
CA SER A 73 7.81 3.65 5.33
C SER A 73 7.50 3.20 6.76
N CYS A 74 8.54 2.93 7.56
CA CYS A 74 8.40 2.70 9.00
C CYS A 74 8.09 3.99 9.78
N GLU A 75 8.36 5.15 9.20
CA GLU A 75 7.94 6.48 9.70
C GLU A 75 7.04 7.13 8.62
N PRO A 76 5.81 6.64 8.43
CA PRO A 76 4.97 7.07 7.32
C PRO A 76 4.37 8.45 7.51
N ASN A 77 3.98 9.10 6.42
CA ASN A 77 3.19 10.33 6.43
C ASN A 77 1.72 10.12 6.08
N CYS A 78 1.32 8.89 5.71
CA CYS A 78 -0.05 8.49 5.45
C CYS A 78 -0.44 7.22 6.23
N TYR A 79 -1.75 6.99 6.35
CA TYR A 79 -2.35 5.78 6.89
C TYR A 79 -3.54 5.35 6.04
N SER A 80 -3.85 4.05 6.04
CA SER A 80 -5.04 3.51 5.37
C SER A 80 -6.22 3.38 6.34
N ARG A 81 -7.44 3.55 5.82
CA ARG A 81 -8.68 3.14 6.48
C ARG A 81 -9.62 2.49 5.49
N VAL A 82 -10.35 1.48 5.97
CA VAL A 82 -11.51 0.94 5.27
C VAL A 82 -12.72 1.81 5.61
N ILE A 83 -13.40 2.32 4.58
CA ILE A 83 -14.64 3.09 4.71
C ILE A 83 -15.76 2.38 3.94
N HIS A 84 -17.02 2.64 4.31
CA HIS A 84 -18.19 2.13 3.59
C HIS A 84 -18.77 3.25 2.74
N VAL A 85 -18.86 3.03 1.43
CA VAL A 85 -19.47 3.95 0.47
C VAL A 85 -20.52 3.16 -0.29
N GLU A 86 -21.79 3.56 -0.17
CA GLU A 86 -22.93 2.90 -0.84
C GLU A 86 -22.99 1.38 -0.56
N GLY A 87 -22.67 0.97 0.67
CA GLY A 87 -22.66 -0.43 1.09
C GLY A 87 -21.41 -1.22 0.68
N HIS A 88 -20.47 -0.60 -0.07
CA HIS A 88 -19.22 -1.24 -0.49
C HIS A 88 -18.03 -0.75 0.35
N LYS A 89 -17.16 -1.69 0.77
CA LYS A 89 -15.92 -1.37 1.46
C LYS A 89 -14.88 -0.83 0.49
N ARG A 90 -14.30 0.32 0.81
CA ARG A 90 -13.24 0.99 0.04
C ARG A 90 -12.03 1.25 0.92
N ILE A 91 -10.83 1.08 0.38
CA ILE A 91 -9.58 1.40 1.08
C ILE A 91 -9.15 2.80 0.68
N VAL A 92 -9.07 3.69 1.65
CA VAL A 92 -8.70 5.09 1.42
C VAL A 92 -7.46 5.43 2.23
N ILE A 93 -6.54 6.15 1.58
CA ILE A 93 -5.32 6.66 2.19
C ILE A 93 -5.58 8.08 2.67
N PHE A 94 -5.23 8.35 3.93
CA PHE A 94 -5.34 9.63 4.60
C PHE A 94 -3.97 10.12 5.05
N ALA A 95 -3.81 11.44 5.20
CA ALA A 95 -2.58 12.03 5.69
C ALA A 95 -2.48 11.94 7.22
N LEU A 96 -1.39 11.38 7.76
CA LEU A 96 -1.11 11.34 9.21
C LEU A 96 -0.73 12.72 9.77
N ARG A 97 -0.08 13.53 8.94
CA ARG A 97 0.40 14.88 9.26
C ARG A 97 0.23 15.75 8.03
N ARG A 98 0.50 17.05 8.16
CA ARG A 98 0.63 17.93 7.00
C ARG A 98 1.75 17.42 6.08
N ILE A 99 1.47 17.30 4.79
CA ILE A 99 2.37 16.85 3.73
C ILE A 99 2.58 18.01 2.75
N ARG A 100 3.82 18.38 2.51
CA ARG A 100 4.20 19.44 1.57
C ARG A 100 4.28 18.90 0.15
N ARG A 101 4.05 19.80 -0.82
CA ARG A 101 4.32 19.52 -2.24
C ARG A 101 5.74 18.98 -2.41
N GLY A 102 5.88 17.90 -3.18
CA GLY A 102 7.13 17.22 -3.48
C GLY A 102 7.50 16.10 -2.51
N GLU A 103 6.83 15.97 -1.35
CA GLU A 103 7.04 14.83 -0.47
C GLU A 103 6.52 13.53 -1.10
N GLU A 104 7.25 12.43 -0.91
CA GLU A 104 6.79 11.08 -1.25
C GLU A 104 5.73 10.63 -0.25
N LEU A 105 4.61 10.12 -0.75
CA LEU A 105 3.55 9.54 0.07
C LEU A 105 3.95 8.12 0.47
N THR A 106 3.81 7.80 1.76
CA THR A 106 4.16 6.49 2.30
C THR A 106 3.20 6.07 3.41
N TYR A 107 2.93 4.77 3.54
CA TYR A 107 2.15 4.20 4.65
C TYR A 107 2.78 2.92 5.19
N ASP A 108 2.36 2.48 6.37
CA ASP A 108 2.79 1.19 6.90
C ASP A 108 2.01 0.04 6.24
N TYR A 109 2.70 -0.86 5.55
CA TYR A 109 2.09 -1.99 4.85
C TYR A 109 1.55 -3.05 5.82
N LYS A 110 2.08 -3.10 7.06
CA LYS A 110 1.69 -4.06 8.09
C LYS A 110 1.70 -5.52 7.59
N PHE A 111 2.75 -5.89 6.86
CA PHE A 111 2.93 -7.30 6.50
C PHE A 111 3.07 -8.16 7.77
N PRO A 112 2.47 -9.37 7.77
CA PRO A 112 2.58 -10.29 8.90
C PRO A 112 4.05 -10.66 9.13
N ILE A 113 4.41 -10.98 10.37
CA ILE A 113 5.80 -11.33 10.67
C ILE A 113 6.11 -12.71 10.09
N GLU A 114 7.12 -12.79 9.23
CA GLU A 114 7.54 -14.02 8.57
C GLU A 114 8.83 -14.61 9.19
N GLU A 115 9.06 -15.90 8.92
CA GLU A 115 10.29 -16.61 9.30
C GLU A 115 11.56 -15.97 8.70
N PRO A 116 12.75 -16.15 9.29
CA PRO A 116 13.99 -15.52 8.85
C PRO A 116 14.32 -15.70 7.35
N ALA A 117 13.96 -16.83 6.76
CA ALA A 117 14.21 -17.15 5.35
C ALA A 117 13.29 -16.38 4.37
N ALA A 118 12.17 -15.84 4.84
CA ALA A 118 11.16 -15.12 4.03
C ALA A 118 11.14 -13.61 4.33
N LYS A 119 12.15 -13.10 5.04
CA LYS A 119 12.26 -11.67 5.38
C LYS A 119 12.51 -10.80 4.15
N LEU A 120 11.71 -9.75 4.01
CA LEU A 120 11.80 -8.76 2.95
C LEU A 120 12.49 -7.49 3.47
N PRO A 121 13.69 -7.13 2.97
CA PRO A 121 14.41 -5.95 3.41
C PRO A 121 13.62 -4.66 3.19
N CYS A 122 13.65 -3.77 4.18
CA CYS A 122 13.02 -2.46 4.12
C CYS A 122 14.04 -1.36 3.80
N ASN A 123 13.81 -0.68 2.67
CA ASN A 123 14.67 0.40 2.15
C ASN A 123 14.07 1.80 2.40
N CYS A 124 13.20 1.98 3.39
CA CYS A 124 12.48 3.24 3.59
C CYS A 124 13.36 4.43 4.02
N GLY A 125 14.59 4.20 4.49
CA GLY A 125 15.51 5.25 4.92
C GLY A 125 15.15 5.95 6.24
N ALA A 126 14.07 5.52 6.91
CA ALA A 126 13.64 6.07 8.20
C ALA A 126 14.67 5.82 9.31
N LYS A 127 14.80 6.75 10.26
CA LYS A 127 15.74 6.61 11.39
C LYS A 127 15.35 5.43 12.28
N ARG A 128 14.04 5.22 12.45
CA ARG A 128 13.45 4.10 13.21
C ARG A 128 12.96 2.98 12.28
N CYS A 129 13.72 2.67 11.23
CA CYS A 129 13.39 1.58 10.32
C CYS A 129 13.47 0.21 11.02
N ARG A 130 12.44 -0.63 10.82
CA ARG A 130 12.37 -2.02 11.33
C ARG A 130 13.30 -2.99 10.60
N ARG A 131 14.04 -2.51 9.59
CA ARG A 131 14.94 -3.27 8.69
C ARG A 131 14.25 -4.26 7.75
N PHE A 132 13.08 -4.77 8.13
CA PHE A 132 12.26 -5.66 7.31
C PHE A 132 10.81 -5.16 7.23
N LEU A 133 10.13 -5.49 6.13
CA LEU A 133 8.71 -5.18 5.94
C LEU A 133 7.81 -6.13 6.73
N ASN A 134 8.27 -7.37 6.88
CA ASN A 134 7.66 -8.52 7.53
C ASN A 134 8.62 -9.17 8.54
#